data_AF-A0A943J495-F1
#
_entry.id   AF-A0A943J495-F1
#
_cell.length_a   1.000
_cell.length_b   1.000
_cell.length_c   1.000
_cell.angle_alpha   90.00
_cell.angle_beta   90.00
_cell.angle_gamma   90.00
#
_symmetry.space_group_name_H-M   'P 1'
#
loop_
_entity.id
_entity.type
_entity.pdbx_description
1 polymer ?
#
loop_
_entity_poly.entity_id
_entity_poly.type
_entity_poly.pdbx_seq_one_letter_code
_entity_poly.pdbx_strand_id
1 'polypeptide(L)'
;MTNNTPPEPPKQPKPSVVVSSSKAERILLIISCICIIGGAVLFIYSEQAVGIGQEGVVNKFLGSLGMAVASIGMFIVGCFFVKRIVLGLKSMSASERSKTRKAFARQLSIAALNVLVYGALFILLLGSLTALDGASVGTYFVVFAVWAACIASFVLYRRHRKKHKVSYELLKQPAITAFLFLFAAVILAVFIRSDTPDSFQDLIEGPETAEVLLVEADIDHPSARYSAIMQDQHVLTFYTADEERIVLVVPEKDIAAAKVINDYGNFVHLTYYPRTQVFCEATPWETGAQDMGSDLLEKLVEEYGFEL
;
A
#
# COMPACT_ATOMS: atom_id res chain seq x y z
N MET A 1 -77.44 -7.27 14.88
CA MET A 1 -76.76 -7.23 13.56
C MET A 1 -76.66 -5.76 13.21
N THR A 2 -75.52 -5.09 13.06
CA THR A 2 -74.15 -5.44 12.66
C THR A 2 -73.16 -4.57 13.47
N ASN A 3 -72.10 -5.18 14.00
CA ASN A 3 -71.09 -4.50 14.81
C ASN A 3 -70.08 -3.80 13.88
N ASN A 4 -70.13 -2.47 13.81
CA ASN A 4 -69.21 -1.67 12.99
C ASN A 4 -68.00 -1.26 13.85
N THR A 5 -66.96 -2.08 13.86
CA THR A 5 -65.65 -1.68 14.42
C THR A 5 -64.88 -0.90 13.35
N PRO A 6 -64.31 0.29 13.65
CA PRO A 6 -63.53 1.05 12.68
C PRO A 6 -62.23 0.29 12.29
N PRO A 7 -61.71 0.48 11.06
CA PRO A 7 -60.46 -0.14 10.64
C PRO A 7 -59.29 0.39 11.49
N GLU A 8 -58.46 -0.55 11.96
CA GLU A 8 -57.27 -0.30 12.76
C GLU A 8 -56.29 0.61 11.99
N PRO A 9 -55.73 1.68 12.61
CA PRO A 9 -54.84 2.60 11.94
C PRO A 9 -53.54 1.89 11.50
N PRO A 10 -52.92 2.32 10.39
CA PRO A 10 -51.73 1.68 9.85
C PRO A 10 -50.60 1.69 10.90
N LYS A 11 -50.07 0.50 11.21
CA LYS A 11 -48.93 0.32 12.11
C LYS A 11 -47.78 1.22 11.66
N GLN A 12 -47.42 2.18 12.52
CA GLN A 12 -46.27 3.03 12.31
C GLN A 12 -45.01 2.17 12.06
N PRO A 13 -44.10 2.60 11.17
CA PRO A 13 -42.83 1.91 10.97
C PRO A 13 -42.11 1.85 12.33
N LYS A 14 -41.70 0.64 12.74
CA LYS A 14 -40.88 0.46 13.94
C LYS A 14 -39.71 1.45 13.87
N PRO A 15 -39.46 2.26 14.92
CA PRO A 15 -38.32 3.17 14.92
C PRO A 15 -37.07 2.34 14.66
N SER A 16 -36.27 2.79 13.69
CA SER A 16 -34.94 2.24 13.43
C SER A 16 -34.23 2.08 14.77
N VAL A 17 -33.85 0.86 15.12
CA VAL A 17 -33.12 0.58 16.36
C VAL A 17 -31.83 1.38 16.30
N VAL A 18 -31.84 2.57 16.91
CA VAL A 18 -30.64 3.35 17.18
C VAL A 18 -29.94 2.58 18.27
N VAL A 19 -29.01 1.71 17.86
CA VAL A 19 -28.11 1.02 18.78
C VAL A 19 -27.37 2.13 19.53
N SER A 20 -27.76 2.38 20.77
CA SER A 20 -27.13 3.33 21.67
C SER A 20 -25.71 2.84 21.93
N SER A 21 -24.74 3.32 21.14
CA SER A 21 -23.33 3.06 21.38
C SER A 21 -22.94 3.69 22.72
N SER A 22 -22.28 2.90 23.57
CA SER A 22 -21.86 3.34 24.91
C SER A 22 -20.88 4.51 24.80
N LYS A 23 -20.77 5.35 25.85
CA LYS A 23 -19.79 6.45 25.85
C LYS A 23 -18.37 5.94 25.56
N ALA A 24 -18.00 4.79 26.11
CA ALA A 24 -16.71 4.14 25.88
C ALA A 24 -16.50 3.74 24.41
N GLU A 25 -17.50 3.14 23.75
CA GLU A 25 -17.41 2.78 22.33
C GLU A 25 -17.25 4.00 21.43
N ARG A 26 -17.96 5.10 21.72
CA ARG A 26 -17.82 6.34 20.96
C ARG A 26 -16.42 6.93 21.10
N ILE A 27 -15.88 6.94 22.31
CA ILE A 27 -14.50 7.39 22.57
C ILE A 27 -13.51 6.51 21.80
N LEU A 28 -13.66 5.19 21.88
CA LEU A 28 -12.77 4.24 21.20
C LEU A 28 -12.83 4.41 19.68
N LEU A 29 -14.01 4.67 19.11
CA LEU A 29 -14.19 4.95 17.68
C LEU A 29 -13.53 6.27 17.27
N ILE A 30 -13.67 7.33 18.08
CA ILE A 30 -12.99 8.61 17.84
C ILE A 30 -11.46 8.43 17.86
N ILE A 31 -10.94 7.74 18.88
CA ILE A 31 -9.50 7.43 18.99
C ILE A 31 -9.05 6.65 17.75
N SER A 32 -9.83 5.66 17.32
CA SER A 32 -9.48 4.87 16.13
C SER A 32 -9.45 5.72 14.86
N CYS A 33 -10.39 6.64 14.69
CA CYS A 33 -10.36 7.58 13.57
C CYS A 33 -9.12 8.49 13.62
N ILE A 34 -8.74 8.96 14.81
CA ILE A 34 -7.51 9.74 15.01
C ILE A 34 -6.29 8.89 14.67
N CYS A 35 -6.23 7.62 15.09
CA CYS A 35 -5.14 6.71 14.75
C CYS A 35 -5.03 6.47 13.24
N ILE A 36 -6.15 6.34 12.52
CA ILE A 36 -6.14 6.17 11.06
C ILE A 36 -5.55 7.41 10.38
N ILE A 37 -6.04 8.60 10.73
CA ILE A 37 -5.60 9.86 10.10
C ILE A 37 -4.17 10.18 10.52
N GLY A 38 -3.88 10.14 11.83
CA GLY A 38 -2.56 10.43 12.38
C GLY A 38 -1.50 9.43 11.90
N GLY A 39 -1.83 8.14 11.83
CA GLY A 39 -0.93 7.13 11.29
C GLY A 39 -0.63 7.33 9.80
N ALA A 40 -1.64 7.69 9.00
CA ALA A 40 -1.44 8.02 7.59
C ALA A 40 -0.60 9.29 7.40
N VAL A 41 -0.82 10.32 8.23
CA VAL A 41 -0.01 11.55 8.20
C VAL A 41 1.43 11.27 8.60
N LEU A 42 1.68 10.46 9.63
CA LEU A 42 3.03 10.05 10.04
C LEU A 42 3.75 9.32 8.91
N PHE A 43 3.07 8.40 8.23
CA PHE A 43 3.63 7.67 7.08
C PHE A 43 3.96 8.60 5.90
N ILE A 44 3.05 9.52 5.54
CA ILE A 44 3.32 10.47 4.45
C ILE A 44 4.45 11.43 4.84
N TYR A 45 4.47 11.88 6.09
CA TYR A 45 5.50 12.77 6.60
C TYR A 45 6.88 12.10 6.56
N SER A 46 7.01 10.85 7.01
CA SER A 46 8.30 10.15 7.03
C SER A 46 8.91 10.00 5.65
N GLU A 47 8.10 9.73 4.61
CA GLU A 47 8.58 9.63 3.22
C GLU A 47 9.11 10.97 2.70
N GLN A 48 8.61 12.08 3.23
CA GLN A 48 8.97 13.44 2.86
C GLN A 48 9.98 14.07 3.83
N ALA A 49 10.30 13.42 4.96
CA ALA A 49 11.19 13.90 6.02
C ALA A 49 12.63 13.41 5.80
N VAL A 50 13.61 14.10 6.39
CA VAL A 50 15.05 13.88 6.15
C VAL A 50 15.37 12.38 6.26
N GLY A 51 16.07 11.83 5.27
CA GLY A 51 16.37 10.40 5.16
C GLY A 51 17.81 10.03 5.49
N ILE A 52 18.63 10.98 5.91
CA ILE A 52 20.04 10.79 6.28
C ILE A 52 20.27 11.01 7.78
N GLY A 53 21.34 10.42 8.31
CA GLY A 53 21.76 10.53 9.71
C GLY A 53 20.75 9.96 10.70
N GLN A 54 20.93 10.34 11.96
CA GLN A 54 20.04 9.90 13.04
C GLN A 54 18.57 10.32 12.79
N GLU A 55 18.36 11.50 12.21
CA GLU A 55 17.02 11.99 11.84
C GLU A 55 16.36 11.08 10.79
N GLY A 56 17.12 10.58 9.82
CA GLY A 56 16.69 9.57 8.85
C GLY A 56 16.14 8.31 9.50
N VAL A 57 16.88 7.75 10.45
CA VAL A 57 16.45 6.54 11.18
C VAL A 57 15.18 6.80 12.00
N VAL A 58 15.11 7.95 12.69
CA VAL A 58 13.91 8.35 13.44
C VAL A 58 12.70 8.48 12.51
N ASN A 59 12.86 9.10 11.35
CA ASN A 59 11.78 9.28 10.39
C ASN A 59 11.31 7.94 9.80
N LYS A 60 12.22 7.03 9.43
CA LYS A 60 11.88 5.66 9.01
C LYS A 60 11.09 4.91 10.09
N PHE A 61 11.52 5.02 11.35
CA PHE A 61 10.81 4.43 12.49
C PHE A 61 9.40 5.02 12.65
N LEU A 62 9.26 6.35 12.61
CA LEU A 62 7.96 7.04 12.72
C LEU A 62 7.00 6.66 11.59
N GLY A 63 7.51 6.52 10.36
CA GLY A 63 6.73 6.08 9.20
C GLY A 63 6.14 4.69 9.39
N SER A 64 7.00 3.76 9.78
CA SER A 64 6.57 2.38 10.07
C SER A 64 5.58 2.31 11.23
N LEU A 65 5.83 3.06 12.30
CA LEU A 65 4.89 3.17 13.42
C LEU A 65 3.53 3.75 12.96
N GLY A 66 3.53 4.74 12.08
CA GLY A 66 2.34 5.30 11.47
C GLY A 66 1.49 4.26 10.75
N MET A 67 2.12 3.38 9.97
CA MET A 67 1.45 2.24 9.31
C MET A 67 0.78 1.30 10.32
N ALA A 68 1.49 0.91 11.37
CA ALA A 68 0.96 0.03 12.42
C ALA A 68 -0.26 0.66 13.12
N VAL A 69 -0.14 1.93 13.53
CA VAL A 69 -1.20 2.67 14.21
C VAL A 69 -2.43 2.83 13.31
N ALA A 70 -2.24 3.14 12.03
CA ALA A 70 -3.34 3.24 11.07
C ALA A 70 -4.03 1.88 10.86
N SER A 71 -3.27 0.79 10.76
CA SER A 71 -3.81 -0.57 10.63
C SER A 71 -4.66 -0.97 11.83
N ILE A 72 -4.17 -0.73 13.04
CA ILE A 72 -4.91 -0.99 14.29
C ILE A 72 -6.20 -0.16 14.32
N GLY A 73 -6.14 1.12 13.98
CA GLY A 73 -7.32 1.99 13.92
C GLY A 73 -8.39 1.46 12.97
N MET A 74 -8.00 1.04 11.76
CA MET A 74 -8.93 0.45 10.78
C MET A 74 -9.51 -0.88 11.27
N PHE A 75 -8.71 -1.72 11.91
CA PHE A 75 -9.16 -3.00 12.45
C PHE A 75 -10.24 -2.80 13.53
N ILE A 76 -10.05 -1.83 14.41
CA ILE A 76 -11.01 -1.49 15.47
C ILE A 76 -12.32 -0.96 14.87
N VAL A 77 -12.25 -0.05 13.89
CA VAL A 77 -13.45 0.44 13.18
C VAL A 77 -14.17 -0.71 12.46
N GLY A 78 -13.41 -1.62 11.83
CA GLY A 78 -13.93 -2.84 11.23
C GLY A 78 -14.70 -3.70 12.24
N CYS A 79 -14.10 -3.96 13.42
CA CYS A 79 -14.73 -4.69 14.52
C CYS A 79 -16.05 -4.04 14.98
N PHE A 80 -16.08 -2.71 15.08
CA PHE A 80 -17.29 -1.98 15.44
C PHE A 80 -18.42 -2.21 14.42
N PHE A 81 -18.10 -2.15 13.12
CA PHE A 81 -19.09 -2.44 12.09
C PHE A 81 -19.57 -3.89 12.10
N VAL A 82 -18.68 -4.86 12.35
CA VAL A 82 -19.05 -6.28 12.54
C VAL A 82 -20.04 -6.41 13.70
N LYS A 83 -19.72 -5.83 14.86
CA LYS A 83 -20.60 -5.86 16.04
C LYS A 83 -21.98 -5.30 15.71
N ARG A 84 -22.06 -4.17 15.00
CA ARG A 84 -23.32 -3.56 14.57
C ARG A 84 -24.11 -4.47 13.62
N ILE A 85 -23.45 -5.12 12.66
CA ILE A 85 -24.08 -6.09 11.75
C ILE A 85 -24.63 -7.29 12.53
N VAL A 86 -23.82 -7.87 13.42
CA VAL A 86 -24.19 -9.04 14.23
C VAL A 86 -25.35 -8.73 15.16
N LEU A 87 -25.33 -7.59 15.85
CA LEU A 87 -26.43 -7.17 16.72
C LEU A 87 -27.72 -6.93 15.92
N GLY A 88 -27.63 -6.27 14.77
CA GLY A 88 -28.76 -6.09 13.87
C GLY A 88 -29.38 -7.42 13.44
N LEU A 89 -28.55 -8.41 13.08
CA LEU A 89 -29.00 -9.75 12.72
C LEU A 89 -29.59 -10.53 13.90
N LYS A 90 -29.03 -10.38 15.11
CA LYS A 90 -29.52 -11.01 16.34
C LYS A 90 -30.89 -10.49 16.74
N SER A 91 -31.15 -9.19 16.56
CA SER A 91 -32.45 -8.57 16.86
C SER A 91 -33.59 -8.96 15.89
N MET A 92 -33.27 -9.58 14.76
CA MET A 92 -34.26 -10.03 13.78
C MET A 92 -34.82 -11.41 14.14
N SER A 93 -36.10 -11.63 13.82
CA SER A 93 -36.73 -12.96 13.89
C SER A 93 -36.11 -13.94 12.88
N ALA A 94 -36.27 -15.25 13.10
CA ALA A 94 -35.68 -16.28 12.23
C ALA A 94 -36.15 -16.16 10.76
N SER A 95 -37.40 -15.77 10.53
CA SER A 95 -37.99 -15.59 9.19
C SER A 95 -37.50 -14.30 8.51
N GLU A 96 -37.28 -13.22 9.26
CA GLU A 96 -36.67 -11.99 8.74
C GLU A 96 -35.18 -12.23 8.41
N ARG A 97 -34.46 -12.96 9.26
CA ARG A 97 -33.04 -13.27 9.05
C ARG A 97 -32.80 -14.11 7.79
N SER A 98 -33.67 -15.06 7.46
CA SER A 98 -33.56 -15.86 6.22
C SER A 98 -33.83 -15.00 4.98
N LYS A 99 -34.84 -14.11 5.02
CA LYS A 99 -35.13 -13.15 3.94
C LYS A 99 -33.97 -12.18 3.72
N THR A 100 -33.41 -11.62 4.79
CA THR A 100 -32.25 -10.70 4.73
C THR A 100 -31.03 -11.40 4.15
N ARG A 101 -30.74 -12.65 4.54
CA ARG A 101 -29.63 -13.43 3.96
C ARG A 101 -29.82 -13.69 2.47
N LYS A 102 -31.04 -14.04 2.03
CA LYS A 102 -31.34 -14.28 0.61
C LYS A 102 -31.21 -12.98 -0.21
N ALA A 103 -31.67 -11.85 0.34
CA ALA A 103 -31.51 -10.54 -0.29
C ALA A 103 -30.04 -10.11 -0.36
N PHE A 104 -29.26 -10.34 0.70
CA PHE A 104 -27.82 -10.09 0.73
C PHE A 104 -27.07 -10.95 -0.29
N ALA A 105 -27.34 -12.26 -0.32
CA ALA A 105 -26.73 -13.17 -1.30
C ALA A 105 -27.04 -12.75 -2.74
N ARG A 106 -28.27 -12.27 -3.00
CA ARG A 106 -28.64 -11.70 -4.31
C ARG A 106 -27.89 -10.40 -4.62
N GLN A 107 -27.72 -9.50 -3.66
CA GLN A 107 -26.95 -8.28 -3.88
C GLN A 107 -25.47 -8.59 -4.13
N LEU A 108 -24.90 -9.54 -3.36
CA LEU A 108 -23.53 -10.00 -3.51
C LEU A 108 -23.32 -10.70 -4.86
N SER A 109 -24.22 -11.59 -5.29
CA SER A 109 -24.09 -12.27 -6.58
C SER A 109 -24.17 -11.29 -7.75
N ILE A 110 -25.00 -10.26 -7.65
CA ILE A 110 -25.09 -9.21 -8.67
C ILE A 110 -23.84 -8.33 -8.65
N ALA A 111 -23.27 -8.04 -7.48
CA ALA A 111 -22.00 -7.32 -7.38
C ALA A 111 -20.84 -8.14 -7.98
N ALA A 112 -20.74 -9.43 -7.65
CA ALA A 112 -19.76 -10.35 -8.22
C ALA A 112 -19.93 -10.47 -9.74
N LEU A 113 -21.16 -10.57 -10.24
CA LEU A 113 -21.44 -10.58 -11.68
C LEU A 113 -21.01 -9.27 -12.34
N ASN A 114 -21.25 -8.11 -11.72
CA ASN A 114 -20.76 -6.83 -12.25
C ASN A 114 -19.22 -6.84 -12.33
N VAL A 115 -18.53 -7.28 -11.27
CA VAL A 115 -17.06 -7.38 -11.25
C VAL A 115 -16.57 -8.33 -12.34
N LEU A 116 -17.21 -9.48 -12.51
CA LEU A 116 -16.85 -10.45 -13.55
C LEU A 116 -17.07 -9.87 -14.95
N VAL A 117 -18.24 -9.29 -15.23
CA VAL A 117 -18.54 -8.73 -16.56
C VAL A 117 -17.61 -7.56 -16.88
N TYR A 118 -17.50 -6.56 -15.98
CA TYR A 118 -16.66 -5.41 -16.24
C TYR A 118 -15.17 -5.75 -16.21
N GLY A 119 -14.75 -6.61 -15.27
CA GLY A 119 -13.37 -7.07 -15.14
C GLY A 119 -12.91 -7.93 -16.32
N ALA A 120 -13.73 -8.89 -16.76
CA ALA A 120 -13.40 -9.72 -17.91
C ALA A 120 -13.31 -8.90 -19.21
N LEU A 121 -14.25 -7.96 -19.42
CA LEU A 121 -14.20 -7.05 -20.56
C LEU A 121 -12.92 -6.19 -20.54
N PHE A 122 -12.53 -5.71 -19.36
CA PHE A 122 -11.30 -4.95 -19.18
C PHE A 122 -10.05 -5.79 -19.47
N ILE A 123 -9.97 -7.00 -18.92
CA ILE A 123 -8.85 -7.94 -19.16
C ILE A 123 -8.77 -8.32 -20.64
N LEU A 124 -9.89 -8.58 -21.31
CA LEU A 124 -9.91 -8.88 -22.74
C LEU A 124 -9.40 -7.71 -23.58
N LEU A 125 -9.83 -6.49 -23.27
CA LEU A 125 -9.33 -5.28 -23.94
C LEU A 125 -7.82 -5.10 -23.72
N LEU A 126 -7.32 -5.26 -22.50
CA LEU A 126 -5.88 -5.20 -22.19
C LEU A 126 -5.07 -6.31 -22.89
N GLY A 127 -5.50 -7.56 -22.78
CA GLY A 127 -4.82 -8.70 -23.41
C GLY A 127 -4.81 -8.61 -24.94
N SER A 128 -5.82 -7.95 -25.53
CA SER A 128 -5.82 -7.70 -26.96
C SER A 128 -4.88 -6.56 -27.38
N LEU A 129 -4.51 -5.62 -26.50
CA LEU A 129 -3.45 -4.65 -26.77
C LEU A 129 -2.08 -5.34 -26.85
N THR A 130 -1.80 -6.28 -25.93
CA THR A 130 -0.55 -7.05 -25.96
C THR A 130 -0.43 -7.94 -27.20
N ALA A 131 -1.55 -8.34 -27.80
CA ALA A 131 -1.57 -9.15 -29.02
C ALA A 131 -1.31 -8.34 -30.32
N LEU A 132 -1.18 -7.01 -30.22
CA LEU A 132 -0.91 -6.13 -31.36
C LEU A 132 0.58 -5.91 -31.62
N ASP A 133 1.45 -6.28 -30.68
CA ASP A 133 2.89 -6.09 -30.82
C ASP A 133 3.47 -7.11 -31.82
N GLY A 134 4.10 -6.61 -32.89
CA GLY A 134 4.63 -7.43 -33.99
C GLY A 134 3.58 -8.20 -34.82
N ALA A 135 2.31 -7.81 -34.76
CA ALA A 135 1.20 -8.62 -35.25
C ALA A 135 0.96 -8.54 -36.78
N SER A 136 0.46 -9.64 -37.37
CA SER A 136 0.07 -9.68 -38.79
C SER A 136 -1.23 -8.92 -39.06
N VAL A 137 -1.48 -8.52 -40.32
CA VAL A 137 -2.72 -7.82 -40.76
C VAL A 137 -4.00 -8.56 -40.32
N GLY A 138 -3.99 -9.90 -40.33
CA GLY A 138 -5.12 -10.71 -39.86
C GLY A 138 -5.39 -10.59 -38.36
N THR A 139 -4.35 -10.44 -37.56
CA THR A 139 -4.46 -10.27 -36.10
C THR A 139 -5.10 -8.93 -35.73
N TYR A 140 -4.79 -7.86 -36.47
CA TYR A 140 -5.45 -6.56 -36.27
C TYR A 140 -6.97 -6.66 -36.43
N PHE A 141 -7.44 -7.35 -37.48
CA PHE A 141 -8.88 -7.52 -37.71
C PHE A 141 -9.57 -8.25 -36.55
N VAL A 142 -8.95 -9.32 -36.04
CA VAL A 142 -9.47 -10.08 -34.90
C VAL A 142 -9.52 -9.22 -33.63
N VAL A 143 -8.46 -8.45 -33.35
CA VAL A 143 -8.41 -7.56 -32.18
C VAL A 143 -9.52 -6.49 -32.25
N PHE A 144 -9.70 -5.84 -33.40
CA PHE A 144 -10.78 -4.87 -33.58
C PHE A 144 -12.18 -5.49 -33.44
N ALA A 145 -12.37 -6.72 -33.92
CA ALA A 145 -13.63 -7.45 -33.73
C ALA A 145 -13.88 -7.76 -32.24
N VAL A 146 -12.85 -8.16 -31.49
CA VAL A 146 -12.93 -8.39 -30.03
C VAL A 146 -13.26 -7.09 -29.30
N TRP A 147 -12.67 -5.96 -29.68
CA TRP A 147 -12.99 -4.65 -29.10
C TRP A 147 -14.44 -4.26 -29.34
N ALA A 148 -14.91 -4.39 -30.59
CA ALA A 148 -16.29 -4.10 -30.94
C ALA A 148 -17.27 -4.97 -30.14
N ALA A 149 -16.96 -6.27 -30.00
CA ALA A 149 -17.75 -7.20 -29.19
C ALA A 149 -17.74 -6.83 -27.69
N CYS A 150 -16.59 -6.42 -27.16
CA CYS A 150 -16.47 -5.99 -25.77
C CYS A 150 -17.28 -4.72 -25.48
N ILE A 151 -17.19 -3.71 -26.36
CA ILE A 151 -17.94 -2.46 -26.26
C ILE A 151 -19.45 -2.74 -26.37
N ALA A 152 -19.87 -3.56 -27.34
CA ALA A 152 -21.27 -3.93 -27.51
C ALA A 152 -21.81 -4.64 -26.25
N SER A 153 -21.06 -5.60 -25.72
CA SER A 153 -21.39 -6.33 -24.48
C SER A 153 -21.51 -5.39 -23.28
N PHE A 154 -20.58 -4.43 -23.14
CA PHE A 154 -20.62 -3.40 -22.11
C PHE A 154 -21.89 -2.55 -22.21
N VAL A 155 -22.22 -2.06 -23.40
CA VAL A 155 -23.40 -1.21 -23.64
C VAL A 155 -24.69 -1.97 -23.35
N LEU A 156 -24.81 -3.21 -23.84
CA LEU A 156 -25.97 -4.07 -23.61
C LEU A 156 -26.15 -4.36 -22.11
N TYR A 157 -25.07 -4.72 -21.42
CA TYR A 157 -25.11 -4.98 -19.98
C TYR A 157 -25.47 -3.72 -19.19
N ARG A 158 -24.89 -2.56 -19.53
CA ARG A 158 -25.21 -1.27 -18.90
C ARG A 158 -26.68 -0.90 -19.12
N ARG A 159 -27.23 -1.11 -20.32
CA ARG A 159 -28.66 -0.89 -20.60
C ARG A 159 -29.55 -1.83 -19.78
N HIS A 160 -29.20 -3.11 -19.69
CA HIS A 160 -29.90 -4.08 -18.86
C HIS A 160 -29.93 -3.64 -17.38
N ARG A 161 -28.78 -3.22 -16.83
CA ARG A 161 -28.68 -2.75 -15.43
C ARG A 161 -29.40 -1.43 -15.18
N LYS A 162 -29.48 -0.53 -16.17
CA LYS A 162 -30.32 0.69 -16.08
C LYS A 162 -31.81 0.35 -15.98
N LYS A 163 -32.27 -0.69 -16.69
CA LYS A 163 -33.67 -1.16 -16.64
C LYS A 163 -33.98 -1.95 -15.36
N HIS A 164 -33.02 -2.72 -14.87
CA HIS A 164 -33.15 -3.54 -13.65
C HIS A 164 -32.25 -3.01 -12.53
N LYS A 165 -32.60 -1.83 -12.00
CA LYS A 165 -31.87 -1.21 -10.88
C LYS A 165 -31.92 -2.11 -9.65
N VAL A 166 -30.78 -2.26 -8.98
CA VAL A 166 -30.65 -3.00 -7.73
C VAL A 166 -30.13 -2.04 -6.68
N SER A 167 -30.81 -2.01 -5.54
CA SER A 167 -30.35 -1.29 -4.38
C SER A 167 -29.34 -2.13 -3.59
N TYR A 168 -28.24 -1.52 -3.13
CA TYR A 168 -27.13 -2.18 -2.42
C TYR A 168 -27.10 -1.86 -0.91
N GLU A 169 -28.25 -1.48 -0.33
CA GLU A 169 -28.32 -1.08 1.08
C GLU A 169 -27.80 -2.14 2.06
N LEU A 170 -28.00 -3.43 1.76
CA LEU A 170 -27.54 -4.51 2.63
C LEU A 170 -26.06 -4.82 2.44
N LEU A 171 -25.50 -4.53 1.26
CA LEU A 171 -24.10 -4.79 0.93
C LEU A 171 -23.16 -3.67 1.38
N LYS A 172 -23.65 -2.43 1.52
CA LYS A 172 -22.83 -1.24 1.83
C LYS A 172 -21.97 -1.43 3.08
N GLN A 173 -22.60 -1.77 4.21
CA GLN A 173 -21.88 -1.86 5.48
C GLN A 173 -20.91 -3.05 5.54
N PRO A 174 -21.28 -4.28 5.14
CA PRO A 174 -20.34 -5.40 5.04
C PRO A 174 -19.20 -5.17 4.05
N ALA A 175 -19.44 -4.50 2.92
CA ALA A 175 -18.39 -4.19 1.95
C ALA A 175 -17.36 -3.21 2.52
N ILE A 176 -17.80 -2.16 3.23
CA ILE A 176 -16.89 -1.24 3.93
C ILE A 176 -16.08 -1.99 5.00
N THR A 177 -16.72 -2.87 5.77
CA THR A 177 -16.03 -3.69 6.76
C THR A 177 -14.97 -4.60 6.13
N ALA A 178 -15.31 -5.28 5.02
CA ALA A 178 -14.37 -6.13 4.31
C ALA A 178 -13.19 -5.32 3.74
N PHE A 179 -13.47 -4.14 3.18
CA PHE A 179 -12.44 -3.22 2.70
C PHE A 179 -11.50 -2.79 3.83
N LEU A 180 -12.03 -2.38 4.98
CA LEU A 180 -11.22 -1.97 6.13
C LEU A 180 -10.31 -3.09 6.62
N PHE A 181 -10.81 -4.33 6.72
CA PHE A 181 -9.97 -5.46 7.13
C PHE A 181 -8.92 -5.82 6.08
N LEU A 182 -9.28 -5.85 4.79
CA LEU A 182 -8.33 -6.12 3.73
C LEU A 182 -7.23 -5.07 3.70
N PHE A 183 -7.60 -3.79 3.76
CA PHE A 183 -6.65 -2.69 3.71
C PHE A 183 -5.78 -2.64 4.98
N ALA A 184 -6.35 -2.89 6.16
CA ALA A 184 -5.59 -3.04 7.40
C ALA A 184 -4.60 -4.22 7.32
N ALA A 185 -5.01 -5.36 6.77
CA ALA A 185 -4.14 -6.53 6.61
C ALA A 185 -2.99 -6.26 5.63
N VAL A 186 -3.26 -5.55 4.52
CA VAL A 186 -2.21 -5.15 3.57
C VAL A 186 -1.22 -4.19 4.24
N ILE A 187 -1.70 -3.14 4.91
CA ILE A 187 -0.81 -2.19 5.60
C ILE A 187 -0.01 -2.89 6.71
N LEU A 188 -0.63 -3.82 7.45
CA LEU A 188 0.06 -4.59 8.47
C LEU A 188 1.12 -5.52 7.86
N ALA A 189 0.83 -6.15 6.72
CA ALA A 189 1.79 -6.99 6.02
C ALA A 189 2.99 -6.19 5.49
N VAL A 190 2.77 -4.95 5.03
CA VAL A 190 3.84 -4.02 4.66
C VAL A 190 4.65 -3.63 5.89
N PHE A 191 4.00 -3.29 7.01
CA PHE A 191 4.68 -2.99 8.28
C PHE A 191 5.51 -4.17 8.82
N ILE A 192 5.00 -5.40 8.76
CA ILE A 192 5.76 -6.58 9.21
C ILE A 192 7.02 -6.79 8.36
N ARG A 193 6.98 -6.36 7.11
CA ARG A 193 8.12 -6.42 6.18
C ARG A 193 8.98 -5.16 6.20
N SER A 194 8.63 -4.14 6.98
CA SER A 194 9.43 -2.92 7.04
C SER A 194 10.54 -3.06 8.06
N ASP A 195 11.59 -2.25 7.87
CA ASP A 195 12.82 -2.22 8.67
C ASP A 195 12.59 -1.60 10.07
N THR A 196 11.42 -1.80 10.68
CA THR A 196 11.08 -1.22 12.00
C THR A 196 11.98 -1.75 13.12
N PRO A 197 12.20 -3.08 13.25
CA PRO A 197 13.11 -3.60 14.28
C PRO A 197 14.53 -3.10 14.05
N ASP A 198 14.94 -3.02 12.79
CA ASP A 198 16.25 -2.54 12.35
C ASP A 198 16.44 -1.06 12.69
N SER A 199 15.43 -0.23 12.40
CA SER A 199 15.44 1.20 12.77
C SER A 199 15.52 1.39 14.28
N PHE A 200 14.82 0.57 15.04
CA PHE A 200 14.87 0.65 16.50
C PHE A 200 16.23 0.20 17.05
N GLN A 201 16.81 -0.87 16.50
CA GLN A 201 18.14 -1.36 16.89
C GLN A 201 19.23 -0.36 16.51
N ASP A 202 19.17 0.22 15.33
CA ASP A 202 20.12 1.25 14.88
C ASP A 202 20.06 2.51 15.75
N LEU A 203 18.88 2.88 16.28
CA LEU A 203 18.76 3.98 17.25
C LEU A 203 19.42 3.66 18.61
N ILE A 204 19.62 2.38 18.93
CA ILE A 204 20.27 1.92 20.17
C ILE A 204 21.77 1.72 19.95
N GLU A 205 22.15 1.03 18.88
CA GLU A 205 23.52 0.63 18.56
C GLU A 205 24.33 1.82 18.01
N GLY A 206 23.69 2.73 17.29
CA GLY A 206 24.35 3.88 16.68
C GLY A 206 24.91 3.56 15.28
N PRO A 207 25.55 4.55 14.63
CA PRO A 207 26.17 4.35 13.33
C PRO A 207 27.53 3.65 13.45
N GLU A 208 27.89 2.91 12.41
CA GLU A 208 29.20 2.27 12.23
C GLU A 208 29.95 2.90 11.07
N THR A 209 31.29 2.78 11.07
CA THR A 209 32.13 3.26 9.98
C THR A 209 32.84 2.09 9.31
N ALA A 210 32.70 1.99 7.99
CA ALA A 210 33.32 0.95 7.17
C ALA A 210 34.23 1.56 6.11
N GLU A 211 35.31 0.88 5.78
CA GLU A 211 36.20 1.20 4.67
C GLU A 211 35.65 0.59 3.39
N VAL A 212 35.29 1.44 2.43
CA VAL A 212 34.54 1.00 1.24
C VAL A 212 34.98 1.66 -0.05
N LEU A 213 34.65 0.99 -1.16
CA LEU A 213 34.73 1.47 -2.53
C LEU A 213 33.31 1.62 -3.07
N LEU A 214 32.97 2.82 -3.55
CA LEU A 214 31.75 3.05 -4.34
C LEU A 214 31.94 2.41 -5.73
N VAL A 215 31.08 1.44 -6.07
CA VAL A 215 31.17 0.72 -7.36
C VAL A 215 30.03 1.07 -8.32
N GLU A 216 28.90 1.54 -7.78
CA GLU A 216 27.72 1.84 -8.58
C GLU A 216 26.89 2.93 -7.89
N ALA A 217 26.39 3.87 -8.69
CA ALA A 217 25.45 4.89 -8.26
C ALA A 217 24.32 4.96 -9.29
N ASP A 218 23.12 4.54 -8.89
CA ASP A 218 21.93 4.55 -9.73
C ASP A 218 20.85 5.47 -9.15
N ILE A 219 19.90 5.87 -9.98
CA ILE A 219 18.75 6.68 -9.58
C ILE A 219 17.49 5.85 -9.81
N ASP A 220 16.84 5.43 -8.71
CA ASP A 220 15.53 4.81 -8.78
C ASP A 220 14.46 5.89 -8.93
N HIS A 221 13.81 5.87 -10.09
CA HIS A 221 12.71 6.76 -10.44
C HIS A 221 11.37 6.05 -10.21
N PRO A 222 10.60 6.40 -9.15
CA PRO A 222 9.30 5.81 -8.90
C PRO A 222 8.35 6.02 -10.08
N SER A 223 7.80 4.93 -10.61
CA SER A 223 6.97 4.98 -11.83
C SER A 223 5.52 5.42 -11.59
N ALA A 224 4.95 6.08 -12.61
CA ALA A 224 3.53 6.37 -12.75
C ALA A 224 2.89 7.14 -11.59
N ARG A 225 2.01 6.49 -10.80
CA ARG A 225 1.27 7.16 -9.71
C ARG A 225 2.09 7.26 -8.42
N TYR A 226 3.17 6.51 -8.32
CA TYR A 226 4.02 6.49 -7.13
C TYR A 226 4.92 7.72 -7.05
N SER A 227 5.29 8.35 -8.18
CA SER A 227 6.07 9.61 -8.20
C SER A 227 5.39 10.81 -7.54
N ALA A 228 4.07 10.76 -7.33
CA ALA A 228 3.35 11.81 -6.62
C ALA A 228 3.48 11.72 -5.09
N ILE A 229 4.03 10.62 -4.58
CA ILE A 229 4.10 10.29 -3.14
C ILE A 229 5.54 9.96 -2.73
N MET A 230 6.24 9.20 -3.57
CA MET A 230 7.64 8.83 -3.43
C MET A 230 8.50 9.82 -4.23
N GLN A 231 9.59 10.27 -3.61
CA GLN A 231 10.64 11.03 -4.29
C GLN A 231 11.64 10.08 -4.95
N ASP A 232 12.43 10.61 -5.89
CA ASP A 232 13.55 9.89 -6.48
C ASP A 232 14.56 9.48 -5.39
N GLN A 233 15.16 8.31 -5.55
CA GLN A 233 16.11 7.75 -4.59
C GLN A 233 17.42 7.41 -5.29
N HIS A 234 18.54 7.88 -4.75
CA HIS A 234 19.86 7.46 -5.17
C HIS A 234 20.23 6.19 -4.45
N VAL A 235 20.54 5.14 -5.21
CA VAL A 235 21.02 3.87 -4.71
C VAL A 235 22.53 3.83 -4.92
N LEU A 236 23.27 3.83 -3.83
CA LEU A 236 24.73 3.78 -3.81
C LEU A 236 25.16 2.38 -3.37
N THR A 237 25.85 1.67 -4.26
CA THR A 237 26.43 0.34 -3.95
C THR A 237 27.90 0.50 -3.62
N PHE A 238 28.28 -0.04 -2.46
CA PHE A 238 29.63 -0.05 -1.94
C PHE A 238 30.12 -1.49 -1.72
N TYR A 239 31.43 -1.68 -1.81
CA TYR A 239 32.11 -2.92 -1.43
C TYR A 239 33.15 -2.66 -0.35
N THR A 240 33.28 -3.57 0.62
CA THR A 240 34.38 -3.59 1.59
C THR A 240 35.55 -4.42 1.06
N ALA A 241 36.72 -4.31 1.71
CA ALA A 241 37.86 -5.18 1.42
C ALA A 241 37.57 -6.67 1.68
N ASP A 242 36.58 -6.98 2.52
CA ASP A 242 36.13 -8.34 2.82
C ASP A 242 35.08 -8.87 1.81
N GLU A 243 34.94 -8.22 0.65
CA GLU A 243 33.93 -8.51 -0.39
C GLU A 243 32.46 -8.37 0.09
N GLU A 244 32.22 -7.64 1.17
CA GLU A 244 30.85 -7.37 1.63
C GLU A 244 30.21 -6.24 0.82
N ARG A 245 28.99 -6.47 0.34
CA ARG A 245 28.22 -5.48 -0.40
C ARG A 245 27.32 -4.67 0.54
N ILE A 246 27.53 -3.36 0.57
CA ILE A 246 26.70 -2.40 1.31
C ILE A 246 25.90 -1.58 0.30
N VAL A 247 24.57 -1.52 0.46
CA VAL A 247 23.70 -0.72 -0.41
C VAL A 247 23.07 0.36 0.43
N LEU A 248 23.25 1.63 0.07
CA LEU A 248 22.61 2.75 0.75
C LEU A 248 21.59 3.41 -0.17
N VAL A 249 20.46 3.82 0.40
CA VAL A 249 19.41 4.53 -0.33
C VAL A 249 19.29 5.95 0.23
N VAL A 250 19.63 6.94 -0.58
CA VAL A 250 19.63 8.36 -0.22
C VAL A 250 18.51 9.07 -1.00
N PRO A 251 17.55 9.73 -0.33
CA PRO A 251 16.53 10.50 -1.04
C PRO A 251 17.13 11.67 -1.83
N GLU A 252 16.57 11.98 -3.00
CA GLU A 252 17.03 13.07 -3.89
C GLU A 252 17.28 14.39 -3.14
N LYS A 253 16.37 14.80 -2.26
CA LYS A 253 16.53 16.06 -1.51
C LYS A 253 17.76 16.10 -0.58
N ASP A 254 18.25 14.92 -0.16
CA ASP A 254 19.37 14.74 0.76
C ASP A 254 20.66 14.36 0.01
N ILE A 255 20.61 14.20 -1.32
CA ILE A 255 21.77 13.79 -2.13
C ILE A 255 22.96 14.74 -2.00
N ALA A 256 22.70 16.02 -1.74
CA ALA A 256 23.77 17.01 -1.56
C ALA A 256 24.76 16.60 -0.46
N ALA A 257 24.29 15.89 0.58
CA ALA A 257 25.14 15.39 1.65
C ALA A 257 25.99 14.17 1.24
N ALA A 258 25.50 13.33 0.31
CA ALA A 258 26.21 12.16 -0.19
C ALA A 258 27.06 12.47 -1.45
N LYS A 259 26.78 13.56 -2.15
CA LYS A 259 27.50 13.98 -3.37
C LYS A 259 28.99 14.26 -3.12
N VAL A 260 29.35 14.59 -1.87
CA VAL A 260 30.75 14.76 -1.45
C VAL A 260 31.61 13.51 -1.71
N ILE A 261 31.00 12.32 -1.77
CA ILE A 261 31.69 11.07 -2.12
C ILE A 261 32.32 11.15 -3.52
N ASN A 262 31.63 11.79 -4.47
CA ASN A 262 32.16 11.98 -5.81
C ASN A 262 33.38 12.92 -5.84
N ASP A 263 33.52 13.79 -4.84
CA ASP A 263 34.66 14.70 -4.71
C ASP A 263 35.86 14.06 -4.00
N TYR A 264 35.64 12.97 -3.25
CA TYR A 264 36.68 12.26 -2.46
C TYR A 264 37.39 11.14 -3.23
N GLY A 265 36.90 10.80 -4.43
CA GLY A 265 37.30 9.59 -5.15
C GLY A 265 36.51 8.36 -4.69
N ASN A 266 36.60 7.26 -5.42
CA ASN A 266 35.74 6.10 -5.19
C ASN A 266 35.95 5.44 -3.81
N PHE A 267 37.07 5.70 -3.12
CA PHE A 267 37.41 5.13 -1.82
C PHE A 267 37.05 6.06 -0.65
N VAL A 268 36.19 5.59 0.24
CA VAL A 268 35.71 6.39 1.39
C VAL A 268 35.60 5.57 2.67
N HIS A 269 35.83 6.23 3.80
CA HIS A 269 35.33 5.78 5.10
C HIS A 269 33.86 6.20 5.18
N LEU A 270 32.97 5.23 5.10
CA LEU A 270 31.53 5.40 5.08
C LEU A 270 30.96 5.19 6.47
N THR A 271 30.38 6.23 7.06
CA THR A 271 29.63 6.13 8.31
C THR A 271 28.14 6.01 7.99
N TYR A 272 27.50 4.94 8.46
CA TYR A 272 26.12 4.62 8.16
C TYR A 272 25.48 3.79 9.28
N TYR A 273 24.17 3.66 9.26
CA TYR A 273 23.43 2.76 10.15
C TYR A 273 23.31 1.37 9.51
N PRO A 274 23.90 0.31 10.10
CA PRO A 274 24.06 -0.98 9.43
C PRO A 274 22.75 -1.65 9.00
N ARG A 275 21.72 -1.60 9.84
CA ARG A 275 20.49 -2.39 9.60
C ARG A 275 19.50 -1.67 8.70
N THR A 276 19.36 -0.36 8.87
CA THR A 276 18.50 0.51 8.06
C THR A 276 19.16 1.09 6.83
N GLN A 277 20.48 0.90 6.71
CA GLN A 277 21.29 1.38 5.60
C GLN A 277 21.12 2.88 5.36
N VAL A 278 21.03 3.64 6.45
CA VAL A 278 20.91 5.11 6.41
C VAL A 278 22.30 5.73 6.39
N PHE A 279 22.59 6.52 5.36
CA PHE A 279 23.82 7.30 5.22
C PHE A 279 23.96 8.36 6.31
N CYS A 280 25.14 8.51 6.92
CA CYS A 280 25.43 9.59 7.89
C CYS A 280 26.47 10.56 7.34
N GLU A 281 27.69 10.06 7.09
CA GLU A 281 28.79 10.85 6.56
C GLU A 281 29.75 9.97 5.75
N ALA A 282 30.59 10.61 4.95
CA ALA A 282 31.71 9.98 4.28
C ALA A 282 32.94 10.86 4.40
N THR A 283 34.10 10.24 4.57
CA THR A 283 35.41 10.91 4.54
C THR A 283 36.37 10.17 3.60
N PRO A 284 37.35 10.85 2.98
CA PRO A 284 38.26 10.22 2.03
C PRO A 284 39.09 9.10 2.68
N TRP A 285 39.23 7.97 1.99
CA TRP A 285 40.10 6.86 2.39
C TRP A 285 41.34 6.81 1.50
N GLU A 286 42.41 7.49 1.93
CA GLU A 286 43.60 7.72 1.10
C GLU A 286 44.37 6.43 0.74
N THR A 287 44.29 5.38 1.55
CA THR A 287 44.99 4.11 1.34
C THR A 287 44.13 3.02 0.70
N GLY A 288 42.88 3.32 0.34
CA GLY A 288 41.90 2.29 -0.05
C GLY A 288 42.29 1.41 -1.23
N ALA A 289 42.94 1.96 -2.25
CA ALA A 289 43.42 1.18 -3.38
C ALA A 289 44.53 0.17 -2.99
N GLN A 290 45.33 0.50 -1.97
CA GLN A 290 46.37 -0.41 -1.47
C GLN A 290 45.78 -1.49 -0.58
N ASP A 291 44.82 -1.11 0.26
CA ASP A 291 44.23 -2.00 1.27
C ASP A 291 43.25 -3.02 0.67
N MET A 292 42.51 -2.66 -0.39
CA MET A 292 41.63 -3.61 -1.11
C MET A 292 42.38 -4.63 -1.96
N GLY A 293 43.62 -4.33 -2.37
CA GLY A 293 44.43 -5.20 -3.22
C GLY A 293 44.01 -5.22 -4.70
N SER A 294 44.98 -5.49 -5.58
CA SER A 294 44.79 -5.43 -7.04
C SER A 294 43.75 -6.41 -7.57
N ASP A 295 43.70 -7.61 -6.99
CA ASP A 295 42.90 -8.71 -7.52
C ASP A 295 41.39 -8.46 -7.33
N LEU A 296 41.01 -7.88 -6.19
CA LEU A 296 39.63 -7.49 -5.90
C LEU A 296 39.21 -6.30 -6.77
N LEU A 297 40.10 -5.31 -6.93
CA LEU A 297 39.82 -4.14 -7.75
C LEU A 297 39.65 -4.50 -9.23
N GLU A 298 40.49 -5.38 -9.77
CA GLU A 298 40.37 -5.85 -11.16
C GLU A 298 39.03 -6.56 -11.39
N LYS A 299 38.61 -7.41 -10.44
CA LYS A 299 37.30 -8.08 -10.46
C LYS A 299 36.13 -7.08 -10.43
N LEU A 300 36.17 -6.09 -9.53
CA LEU A 300 35.10 -5.09 -9.40
C LEU A 300 35.03 -4.17 -10.63
N VAL A 301 36.17 -3.81 -11.22
CA VAL A 301 36.22 -3.04 -12.48
C VAL A 301 35.62 -3.85 -13.63
N GLU A 302 35.91 -5.15 -13.73
CA GLU A 302 35.33 -6.01 -14.78
C GLU A 302 33.81 -6.19 -14.60
N GLU A 303 33.33 -6.28 -13.37
CA GLU A 303 31.91 -6.49 -13.04
C GLU A 303 31.06 -5.22 -13.20
N TYR A 304 31.55 -4.06 -12.77
CA TYR A 304 30.78 -2.82 -12.69
C TYR A 304 31.22 -1.74 -13.70
N GLY A 305 32.36 -1.92 -14.37
CA GLY A 305 32.80 -1.06 -15.48
C GLY A 305 33.19 0.37 -15.11
N PHE A 306 33.61 0.62 -13.87
CA PHE A 306 34.08 1.95 -13.42
C PHE A 306 35.60 2.13 -13.61
N GLU A 307 36.04 3.39 -13.75
CA GLU A 307 37.46 3.75 -13.82
C GLU A 307 38.03 3.96 -12.40
N LEU A 308 39.22 3.42 -12.13
CA LEU A 308 39.96 3.56 -10.87
C LEU A 308 40.62 4.94 -10.71
#